data_AF-A0A2V1B5K4-F1
#
_entry.id   AF-A0A2V1B5K4-F1
#
_cell.length_a   1.000
_cell.length_b   1.000
_cell.length_c   1.000
_cell.angle_alpha   90.00
_cell.angle_beta   90.00
_cell.angle_gamma   90.00
#
_symmetry.space_group_name_H-M   'P 1'
#
loop_
_entity.id
_entity.type
_entity.pdbx_description
1 polymer ?
#
loop_
_entity_poly.entity_id
_entity_poly.type
_entity_poly.pdbx_seq_one_letter_code
_entity_poly.pdbx_strand_id
1 'polypeptide(L)'
;MVSTTPKSVAIIGASVGGLTLGLVLKSYGIQPRFFEFRGPDHDLGGAMSLTPNALRCLDSIGAYSRIKSQGYSFEAFTFLTDPEYEVTGKLYFGKKDVYGYDSLRVRRKVIIAELRKMAGEAGIEIFYGKKFTKVVNENSNGVEFEFADGTRETDEMQGESRCLYT
;
A
#
# COMPACT_ATOMS: atom_id res chain seq x y z
N MET A 1 4.44 -31.38 -8.28
CA MET A 1 3.10 -30.83 -7.99
C MET A 1 2.99 -29.50 -8.71
N VAL A 2 2.03 -29.35 -9.62
CA VAL A 2 1.83 -28.08 -10.32
C VAL A 2 1.14 -27.15 -9.32
N SER A 3 1.89 -26.20 -8.76
CA SER A 3 1.32 -25.12 -7.97
C SER A 3 0.41 -24.30 -8.89
N THR A 4 -0.89 -24.38 -8.68
CA THR A 4 -1.86 -23.53 -9.38
C THR A 4 -1.81 -22.15 -8.73
N THR A 5 -1.50 -21.13 -9.52
CA THR A 5 -1.59 -19.74 -9.07
C THR A 5 -3.03 -19.45 -8.63
N PRO A 6 -3.25 -18.88 -7.43
CA PRO A 6 -4.59 -18.54 -6.97
C PRO A 6 -5.26 -17.57 -7.92
N LYS A 7 -6.57 -17.74 -8.15
CA LYS A 7 -7.35 -16.81 -8.97
C LYS A 7 -7.74 -15.53 -8.24
N SER A 8 -7.82 -15.57 -6.91
CA SER A 8 -8.19 -14.44 -6.07
C SER A 8 -7.45 -14.44 -4.74
N VAL A 9 -7.46 -13.29 -4.07
CA VAL A 9 -6.92 -13.10 -2.72
C VAL A 9 -7.71 -12.06 -1.93
N ALA A 10 -7.99 -12.34 -0.68
CA ALA A 10 -8.51 -11.40 0.30
C ALA A 10 -7.34 -10.65 0.98
N ILE A 11 -7.42 -9.33 1.02
CA ILE A 11 -6.42 -8.47 1.68
C ILE A 11 -7.10 -7.65 2.77
N ILE A 12 -6.61 -7.80 4.00
CA ILE A 12 -7.09 -7.04 5.15
C ILE A 12 -6.29 -5.73 5.23
N GLY A 13 -6.98 -4.60 5.01
CA GLY A 13 -6.43 -3.24 5.05
C GLY A 13 -6.13 -2.65 3.67
N ALA A 14 -6.74 -1.51 3.37
CA ALA A 14 -6.51 -0.74 2.14
C ALA A 14 -5.48 0.39 2.40
N SER A 15 -4.32 0.01 2.94
CA SER A 15 -3.18 0.89 3.20
C SER A 15 -2.34 1.11 1.93
N VAL A 16 -1.29 1.94 2.01
CA VAL A 16 -0.33 2.09 0.90
C VAL A 16 0.28 0.74 0.52
N GLY A 17 0.68 -0.07 1.52
CA GLY A 17 1.28 -1.39 1.29
C GLY A 17 0.27 -2.37 0.69
N GLY A 18 -0.92 -2.47 1.30
CA GLY A 18 -1.99 -3.34 0.82
C GLY A 18 -2.39 -3.02 -0.62
N LEU A 19 -2.70 -1.75 -0.92
CA LEU A 19 -3.11 -1.33 -2.26
C LEU A 19 -2.01 -1.53 -3.31
N THR A 20 -0.75 -1.26 -2.95
CA THR A 20 0.40 -1.54 -3.83
C THR A 20 0.48 -3.04 -4.14
N LEU A 21 0.37 -3.89 -3.11
CA LEU A 21 0.35 -5.34 -3.26
C LEU A 21 -0.81 -5.79 -4.16
N GLY A 22 -2.03 -5.30 -3.95
CA GLY A 22 -3.19 -5.65 -4.76
C GLY A 22 -3.02 -5.26 -6.24
N LEU A 23 -2.49 -4.07 -6.52
CA LEU A 23 -2.21 -3.63 -7.90
C LEU A 23 -1.15 -4.52 -8.57
N VAL A 24 -0.13 -4.96 -7.84
CA VAL A 24 0.84 -5.94 -8.34
C VAL A 24 0.15 -7.29 -8.59
N LEU A 25 -0.59 -7.84 -7.63
CA LEU A 25 -1.26 -9.14 -7.78
C LEU A 25 -2.22 -9.14 -8.98
N LYS A 26 -2.94 -8.03 -9.19
CA LYS A 26 -3.81 -7.84 -10.34
C LYS A 26 -3.05 -7.89 -11.67
N SER A 27 -1.82 -7.36 -11.74
CA SER A 27 -1.00 -7.44 -12.97
C SER A 27 -0.50 -8.86 -13.27
N TYR A 28 -0.47 -9.74 -12.26
CA TYR A 28 -0.22 -11.18 -12.41
C TYR A 28 -1.50 -12.01 -12.61
N GLY A 29 -2.67 -11.36 -12.81
CA GLY A 29 -3.94 -12.04 -13.05
C GLY A 29 -4.62 -12.60 -11.79
N ILE A 30 -4.12 -12.25 -10.60
CA ILE A 30 -4.70 -12.65 -9.31
C ILE A 30 -5.66 -11.54 -8.86
N GLN A 31 -6.94 -11.84 -8.70
CA GLN A 31 -7.97 -10.86 -8.36
C GLN A 31 -7.98 -10.52 -6.85
N PRO A 32 -7.59 -9.30 -6.44
CA PRO A 32 -7.64 -8.91 -5.04
C PRO A 32 -9.06 -8.46 -4.64
N ARG A 33 -9.42 -8.71 -3.39
CA ARG A 33 -10.58 -8.15 -2.68
C ARG A 33 -10.10 -7.54 -1.37
N PHE A 34 -10.35 -6.26 -1.16
CA PHE A 34 -9.89 -5.57 0.05
C PHE A 34 -10.98 -5.43 1.08
N PHE A 35 -10.61 -5.59 2.36
CA PHE A 35 -11.48 -5.31 3.49
C PHE A 35 -10.82 -4.26 4.39
N GLU A 36 -11.42 -3.08 4.47
CA GLU A 36 -10.87 -1.93 5.21
C GLU A 36 -11.84 -1.52 6.31
N PHE A 37 -11.32 -1.30 7.53
CA PHE A 37 -12.16 -0.94 8.67
C PHE A 37 -12.60 0.52 8.63
N ARG A 38 -11.78 1.41 8.06
CA ARG A 38 -12.06 2.84 7.96
C ARG A 38 -12.97 3.14 6.78
N GLY A 39 -13.72 4.24 6.86
CA GLY A 39 -14.45 4.76 5.70
C GLY A 39 -13.52 5.29 4.59
N PRO A 40 -14.02 5.45 3.35
CA PRO A 40 -13.25 6.01 2.24
C PRO A 40 -12.78 7.44 2.53
N ASP A 41 -13.55 8.23 3.27
CA ASP A 41 -13.27 9.65 3.57
C ASP A 41 -12.39 9.87 4.81
N HIS A 42 -11.85 8.80 5.41
CA HIS A 42 -10.99 8.94 6.59
C HIS A 42 -9.71 9.71 6.25
N ASP A 43 -9.54 10.90 6.84
CA ASP A 43 -8.35 11.72 6.62
C ASP A 43 -7.16 11.18 7.42
N LEU A 44 -6.13 10.75 6.69
CA LEU A 44 -4.83 10.39 7.24
C LEU A 44 -3.95 11.65 7.19
N GLY A 45 -3.96 12.40 8.29
CA GLY A 45 -3.14 13.60 8.44
C GLY A 45 -1.63 13.33 8.26
N GLY A 46 -0.85 14.39 8.09
CA GLY A 46 0.61 14.30 8.01
C GLY A 46 1.19 13.92 6.65
N ALA A 47 2.50 14.15 6.52
CA ALA A 47 3.29 13.83 5.33
C ALA A 47 4.27 12.71 5.62
N MET A 48 4.63 11.96 4.57
CA MET A 48 5.71 10.97 4.60
C MET A 48 6.75 11.34 3.57
N SER A 49 8.01 11.03 3.88
CA SER A 49 9.11 11.10 2.93
C SER A 49 9.35 9.72 2.35
N LEU A 50 9.07 9.56 1.05
CA LEU A 50 9.31 8.34 0.30
C LEU A 50 10.74 8.35 -0.24
N THR A 51 11.52 7.37 0.19
CA THR A 51 12.91 7.12 -0.25
C THR A 51 12.96 6.42 -1.62
N PRO A 52 14.13 6.40 -2.30
CA PRO A 52 14.26 5.84 -3.65
C PRO A 52 13.76 4.39 -3.83
N ASN A 53 13.89 3.54 -2.81
CA ASN A 53 13.36 2.17 -2.84
C ASN A 53 11.82 2.14 -2.86
N ALA A 54 11.15 2.96 -2.05
CA ALA A 54 9.69 3.07 -2.06
C ALA A 54 9.19 3.66 -3.38
N LEU A 55 9.90 4.67 -3.90
CA LEU A 55 9.56 5.29 -5.19
C LEU A 55 9.71 4.31 -6.36
N ARG A 56 10.73 3.44 -6.36
CA ARG A 56 10.84 2.35 -7.34
C ARG A 56 9.62 1.43 -7.34
N CYS A 57 9.14 1.02 -6.16
CA CYS A 57 7.96 0.16 -6.06
C CYS A 57 6.69 0.85 -6.56
N LEU A 58 6.53 2.15 -6.29
CA LEU A 58 5.40 2.92 -6.80
C LEU A 58 5.51 3.16 -8.31
N ASP A 59 6.72 3.34 -8.83
CA ASP A 59 6.95 3.53 -10.26
C ASP A 59 6.69 2.23 -11.05
N SER A 60 7.02 1.06 -10.49
CA SER A 60 6.74 -0.23 -11.15
C SER A 60 5.25 -0.52 -11.35
N ILE A 61 4.37 0.14 -10.61
CA ILE A 61 2.92 0.08 -10.81
C ILE A 61 2.34 1.35 -11.47
N GLY A 62 3.20 2.29 -11.90
CA GLY A 62 2.79 3.56 -12.53
C GLY A 62 2.20 4.61 -11.57
N ALA A 63 2.27 4.38 -10.24
CA ALA A 63 1.75 5.31 -9.24
C ALA A 63 2.66 6.53 -9.04
N TYR A 64 3.98 6.38 -9.18
CA TYR A 64 4.93 7.47 -8.92
C TYR A 64 4.67 8.69 -9.81
N SER A 65 4.47 8.49 -11.12
CA SER A 65 4.20 9.58 -12.08
C SER A 65 2.91 10.35 -11.74
N ARG A 66 1.91 9.69 -11.16
CA ARG A 66 0.62 10.27 -10.76
C ARG A 66 0.71 11.13 -9.49
N ILE A 67 1.62 10.80 -8.57
CA ILE A 67 1.74 11.50 -7.27
C ILE A 67 2.90 12.50 -7.21
N LYS A 68 3.88 12.41 -8.11
CA LYS A 68 5.14 13.18 -8.02
C LYS A 68 4.92 14.69 -7.95
N SER A 69 4.02 15.23 -8.77
CA SER A 69 3.72 16.67 -8.81
C SER A 69 2.92 17.17 -7.60
N GLN A 70 2.40 16.26 -6.78
CA GLN A 70 1.60 16.55 -5.59
C GLN A 70 2.43 16.56 -4.30
N GLY A 71 3.74 16.34 -4.39
CA GLY A 71 4.69 16.38 -3.29
C GLY A 71 5.87 17.31 -3.55
N TYR A 72 6.82 17.30 -2.62
CA TYR A 72 8.07 18.06 -2.70
C TYR A 72 9.23 17.10 -2.90
N SER A 73 9.96 17.26 -4.01
CA SER A 73 11.15 16.47 -4.34
C SER A 73 12.37 17.05 -3.62
N PHE A 74 13.16 16.22 -2.96
CA PHE A 74 14.33 16.68 -2.21
C PHE A 74 15.42 15.60 -2.15
N GLU A 75 16.68 16.04 -2.08
CA GLU A 75 17.82 15.14 -1.95
C GLU A 75 18.16 14.85 -0.48
N ALA A 76 18.05 15.83 0.42
CA ALA A 76 18.57 15.68 1.76
C ALA A 76 17.79 16.45 2.82
N PHE A 77 17.91 15.97 4.06
CA PHE A 77 17.62 16.77 5.25
C PHE A 77 18.87 17.53 5.65
N THR A 78 18.70 18.81 5.99
CA THR A 78 19.75 19.67 6.53
C THR A 78 19.46 19.89 8.00
N PHE A 79 20.44 19.64 8.86
CA PHE A 79 20.35 19.88 10.29
C PHE A 79 20.92 21.25 10.61
N LEU A 80 20.18 22.01 11.41
CA LEU A 80 20.52 23.37 11.79
C LEU A 80 20.59 23.46 13.32
N THR A 81 21.45 24.32 13.86
CA THR A 81 21.37 24.75 15.26
C THR A 81 20.12 25.61 15.48
N ASP A 82 19.69 25.73 16.73
CA ASP A 82 18.66 26.67 17.18
C ASP A 82 19.23 27.39 18.41
N PRO A 83 19.31 28.73 18.45
CA PRO A 83 18.66 29.70 17.55
C PRO A 83 19.47 30.22 16.35
N GLU A 84 20.76 29.88 16.20
CA GLU A 84 21.62 30.52 15.19
C GLU A 84 21.43 29.99 13.75
N TYR A 85 20.67 28.90 13.58
CA TYR A 85 20.39 28.27 12.29
C TYR A 85 21.63 27.90 11.46
N GLU A 86 22.74 27.58 12.13
CA GLU A 86 23.98 27.14 11.49
C GLU A 86 23.89 25.67 11.04
N VAL A 87 24.39 25.36 9.85
CA VAL A 87 24.36 23.99 9.31
C VAL A 87 25.34 23.09 10.06
N THR A 88 24.82 22.07 10.74
CA THR A 88 25.62 21.06 11.46
C THR A 88 25.80 19.77 10.69
N GLY A 89 24.96 19.52 9.68
CA GLY A 89 25.08 18.32 8.86
C GLY A 89 24.02 18.20 7.77
N LYS A 90 24.25 17.25 6.87
CA LYS A 90 23.34 16.90 5.76
C LYS A 90 23.19 15.40 5.66
N LEU A 91 21.96 14.90 5.70
CA LEU A 91 21.62 13.49 5.48
C LEU A 91 20.94 13.33 4.13
N TYR A 92 21.62 12.71 3.18
CA TYR A 92 21.03 12.36 1.89
C TYR A 92 19.95 11.29 2.09
N PHE A 93 18.72 11.65 1.71
CA PHE A 93 17.53 10.80 1.80
C PHE A 93 17.03 10.39 0.41
N GLY A 94 17.53 11.05 -0.64
CA GLY A 94 17.44 10.68 -2.04
C GLY A 94 18.55 11.38 -2.80
N LYS A 95 18.86 10.93 -4.01
CA LYS A 95 19.92 11.52 -4.81
C LYS A 95 19.81 10.93 -6.21
N LYS A 96 19.21 11.67 -7.15
CA LYS A 96 18.84 11.12 -8.47
C LYS A 96 20.01 10.51 -9.24
N ASP A 97 21.19 11.13 -9.20
CA ASP A 97 22.40 10.65 -9.89
C ASP A 97 22.99 9.36 -9.28
N VAL A 98 22.71 9.07 -8.01
CA VAL A 98 23.21 7.85 -7.32
C VAL A 98 22.14 6.76 -7.26
N TYR A 99 20.92 7.13 -6.90
CA TYR A 99 19.83 6.19 -6.64
C TYR A 99 18.76 6.21 -7.72
N GLY A 100 18.86 7.01 -8.78
CA GLY A 100 17.83 7.16 -9.82
C GLY A 100 16.63 8.01 -9.41
N TYR A 101 16.49 8.34 -8.12
CA TYR A 101 15.40 9.13 -7.57
C TYR A 101 15.90 10.10 -6.49
N ASP A 102 15.36 11.31 -6.51
CA ASP A 102 15.27 12.13 -5.30
C ASP A 102 14.18 11.57 -4.40
N SER A 103 14.22 11.92 -3.11
CA SER A 103 13.15 11.58 -2.19
C SER A 103 11.92 12.45 -2.47
N LEU A 104 10.73 11.93 -2.15
CA LEU A 104 9.47 12.66 -2.30
C LEU A 104 8.77 12.81 -0.95
N ARG A 105 8.62 14.05 -0.47
CA ARG A 105 7.77 14.36 0.69
C ARG A 105 6.36 14.65 0.21
N VAL A 106 5.39 13.82 0.59
CA VAL A 106 4.01 13.92 0.13
C VAL A 106 3.03 13.56 1.24
N ARG A 107 1.81 14.13 1.20
CA ARG A 107 0.76 13.79 2.18
C ARG A 107 0.31 12.34 2.01
N ARG A 108 0.09 11.63 3.12
CA ARG A 108 -0.36 10.22 3.10
C ARG A 108 -1.66 10.04 2.32
N LYS A 109 -2.61 10.95 2.53
CA LYS A 109 -3.90 10.95 1.84
C LYS A 109 -3.78 11.03 0.32
N VAL A 110 -2.76 11.71 -0.22
CA VAL A 110 -2.55 11.82 -1.67
C VAL A 110 -2.16 10.46 -2.24
N ILE A 111 -1.21 9.76 -1.59
CA ILE A 111 -0.77 8.43 -2.03
C ILE A 111 -1.95 7.45 -2.00
N ILE A 112 -2.67 7.40 -0.88
CA ILE A 112 -3.76 6.43 -0.69
C ILE A 112 -4.94 6.74 -1.62
N ALA A 113 -5.28 8.01 -1.83
CA ALA A 113 -6.33 8.38 -2.77
C ALA A 113 -5.99 7.95 -4.20
N GLU A 114 -4.75 8.19 -4.65
CA GLU A 114 -4.34 7.78 -6.00
C GLU A 114 -4.30 6.25 -6.13
N LEU A 115 -3.79 5.53 -5.12
CA LEU A 115 -3.78 4.06 -5.15
C LEU A 115 -5.19 3.45 -5.12
N ARG A 116 -6.14 4.06 -4.38
CA ARG A 116 -7.56 3.63 -4.40
C ARG A 116 -8.20 3.89 -5.77
N LYS A 117 -7.91 5.04 -6.38
CA LYS A 117 -8.37 5.36 -7.73
C LYS A 117 -7.83 4.34 -8.74
N MET A 118 -6.52 4.05 -8.70
CA MET A 118 -5.90 3.03 -9.54
C MET A 118 -6.50 1.63 -9.32
N ALA A 119 -6.81 1.28 -8.07
CA ALA A 119 -7.48 0.03 -7.74
C ALA A 119 -8.87 -0.04 -8.40
N GLY A 120 -9.66 1.04 -8.31
CA GLY A 120 -10.95 1.15 -9.00
C GLY A 120 -10.83 1.08 -10.52
N GLU A 121 -9.85 1.78 -11.13
CA GLU A 121 -9.53 1.70 -12.55
C GLU A 121 -9.19 0.25 -12.99
N ALA A 122 -8.58 -0.53 -12.12
CA ALA A 122 -8.23 -1.93 -12.35
C ALA A 122 -9.36 -2.94 -12.01
N GLY A 123 -10.54 -2.47 -11.60
CA GLY A 123 -11.65 -3.33 -11.18
C GLY A 123 -11.34 -4.14 -9.91
N ILE A 124 -10.62 -3.54 -8.96
CA ILE A 124 -10.34 -4.10 -7.64
C ILE A 124 -11.36 -3.53 -6.66
N GLU A 125 -12.07 -4.40 -5.95
CA GLU A 125 -13.10 -4.01 -4.99
C GLU A 125 -12.51 -3.76 -3.59
N ILE A 126 -13.03 -2.73 -2.91
CA ILE A 126 -12.68 -2.39 -1.53
C ILE A 126 -13.97 -2.30 -0.70
N PHE A 127 -14.13 -3.23 0.24
CA PHE A 127 -15.22 -3.29 1.19
C PHE A 127 -14.85 -2.52 2.46
N TYR A 128 -15.51 -1.38 2.68
CA TYR A 128 -15.27 -0.51 3.83
C TYR A 128 -16.11 -0.91 5.06
N GLY A 129 -15.73 -0.41 6.24
CA GLY A 129 -16.39 -0.73 7.51
C GLY A 129 -16.08 -2.15 8.02
N LYS A 130 -15.14 -2.85 7.39
CA LYS A 130 -14.82 -4.26 7.66
C LYS A 130 -13.59 -4.37 8.56
N LYS A 131 -13.83 -4.31 9.87
CA LYS A 131 -12.79 -4.51 10.89
C LYS A 131 -12.56 -5.99 11.14
N PHE A 132 -11.48 -6.54 10.58
CA PHE A 132 -11.08 -7.94 10.80
C PHE A 132 -10.91 -8.22 12.30
N THR A 133 -11.37 -9.38 12.76
CA THR A 133 -11.21 -9.83 14.14
C THR A 133 -10.37 -11.09 14.25
N LYS A 134 -10.72 -12.15 13.52
CA LYS A 134 -10.04 -13.45 13.59
C LYS A 134 -10.28 -14.30 12.34
N VAL A 135 -9.38 -15.24 12.11
CA VAL A 135 -9.65 -16.42 11.27
C VAL A 135 -10.51 -17.38 12.08
N VAL A 136 -11.61 -17.84 11.48
CA VAL A 136 -12.56 -18.79 12.07
C VAL A 136 -12.18 -20.22 11.70
N ASN A 137 -11.73 -20.42 10.47
CA ASN A 137 -11.32 -21.72 9.95
C ASN A 137 -10.26 -21.54 8.84
N GLU A 138 -9.29 -22.43 8.79
CA GLU A 138 -8.28 -22.48 7.73
C GLU A 138 -7.99 -23.95 7.43
N ASN A 139 -8.19 -24.35 6.18
CA ASN A 139 -7.95 -25.71 5.72
C ASN A 139 -7.54 -25.69 4.23
N SER A 140 -7.40 -26.88 3.64
CA SER A 140 -6.98 -27.04 2.25
C SER A 140 -7.89 -26.37 1.22
N ASN A 141 -9.13 -26.02 1.58
CA ASN A 141 -10.11 -25.43 0.67
C ASN A 141 -10.16 -23.90 0.77
N GLY A 142 -9.55 -23.29 1.80
CA GLY A 142 -9.61 -21.85 1.98
C GLY A 142 -9.48 -21.37 3.42
N VAL A 143 -9.69 -20.06 3.57
CA VAL A 143 -9.71 -19.36 4.86
C VAL A 143 -11.07 -18.70 5.04
N GLU A 144 -11.71 -18.94 6.18
CA GLU A 144 -12.90 -18.21 6.65
C GLU A 144 -12.47 -17.24 7.76
N PHE A 145 -12.90 -15.99 7.68
CA PHE A 145 -12.57 -14.97 8.66
C PHE A 145 -13.78 -14.11 9.03
N GLU A 146 -13.73 -13.54 10.23
CA GLU A 146 -14.82 -12.79 10.85
C GLU A 146 -14.43 -11.30 11.01
N PHE A 147 -15.46 -10.44 10.97
CA PHE A 147 -15.35 -9.02 11.25
C PHE A 147 -16.08 -8.62 12.53
N ALA A 148 -15.81 -7.40 13.01
CA ALA A 148 -16.40 -6.88 14.24
C ALA A 148 -17.91 -6.68 14.18
N ASP A 149 -18.52 -6.63 12.98
CA ASP A 149 -19.97 -6.59 12.77
C ASP A 149 -20.63 -7.98 12.83
N GLY A 150 -19.85 -9.03 13.09
CA GLY A 150 -20.31 -10.42 13.12
C GLY A 150 -20.44 -11.06 11.73
N THR A 151 -20.21 -10.31 10.64
CA THR A 151 -20.19 -10.88 9.29
C THR A 151 -18.93 -11.71 9.07
N ARG A 152 -19.02 -12.66 8.14
CA ARG A 152 -17.93 -13.55 7.77
C ARG A 152 -17.73 -13.56 6.27
N GLU A 153 -16.49 -13.80 5.86
CA GLU A 153 -16.08 -13.94 4.48
C GLU A 153 -15.23 -15.19 4.31
N THR A 154 -15.21 -15.71 3.09
CA THR A 154 -14.38 -16.84 2.70
C THR A 154 -13.52 -16.45 1.51
N ASP A 155 -12.27 -16.86 1.56
CA ASP A 155 -11.36 -16.80 0.41
C ASP A 155 -10.91 -18.22 0.06
N GLU A 156 -11.30 -18.67 -1.13
CA GLU A 156 -11.05 -20.04 -1.59
C GLU A 156 -9.59 -20.22 -1.99
N MET A 157 -8.94 -21.24 -1.43
CA MET A 157 -7.60 -21.66 -1.85
C MET A 157 -7.73 -22.61 -3.05
N GLN A 158 -7.76 -22.10 -4.27
CA GLN A 158 -7.47 -22.94 -5.45
C GLN A 158 -5.94 -23.09 -5.61
N GLY A 159 -5.33 -23.88 -4.71
CA GLY A 159 -3.88 -24.04 -4.56
C GLY A 159 -3.37 -23.50 -3.22
N GLU A 160 -2.13 -23.84 -2.84
CA GLU A 160 -1.50 -23.39 -1.58
C GLU A 160 -1.36 -21.86 -1.54
N SER A 161 -2.35 -21.13 -1.01
CA SER A 161 -2.36 -19.66 -0.99
C SER A 161 -2.69 -19.14 0.40
N ARG A 162 -1.71 -18.52 1.08
CA ARG A 162 -1.89 -18.00 2.44
C ARG A 162 -2.52 -16.60 2.43
N CYS A 163 -3.41 -16.33 3.38
CA CYS A 163 -3.93 -14.99 3.64
C CYS A 163 -2.76 -14.04 4.00
N LEU A 164 -2.64 -12.91 3.29
CA LEU A 164 -1.58 -11.94 3.51
C LEU A 164 -2.08 -10.84 4.46
N TYR A 165 -1.48 -10.79 5.66
CA TYR A 165 -1.71 -9.74 6.64
C TYR A 165 -0.77 -8.54 6.34
N THR A 166 -1.31 -7.32 6.28
CA THR A 166 -0.53 -6.07 6.13
C THR A 166 -0.76 -5.10 7.27
#